data_AF-A0A834I9E6-F1
#
_entry.id   AF-A0A834I9E6-F1
#
_cell.length_a   1.000
_cell.length_b   1.000
_cell.length_c   1.000
_cell.angle_alpha   90.00
_cell.angle_beta   90.00
_cell.angle_gamma   90.00
#
_symmetry.space_group_name_H-M   'P 1'
#
loop_
_entity.id
_entity.type
_entity.pdbx_description
1 polymer ?
#
loop_
_entity_poly.entity_id
_entity_poly.type
_entity_poly.pdbx_seq_one_letter_code
_entity_poly.pdbx_strand_id
1 'polypeptide(L)'
;IKWLEGRSDDDGAEGLWRIHDNLYDLTNFIKTHPGGRDWIELTKGTDITEAFESHHLSDKAEQLLPKYYVRKARTKRNFPWTFHEDGFYKSLKRNIVKELERLPQKSITKSKVLTDSLMVFYFSLFLISVYFKSFLCGILSGLCLGLLTVAAHNYFHQKDNFRRFYFDFSMMCSREWRISHVLSHHMYTNTISDLEVSTVEPFFQYLPGEKTFMVKYVSWIYGPLVYALLFIGSYLKT
;
A
#
# COMPACT_ATOMS: atom_id res chain seq x y z
N ILE A 1 2.45 10.61 7.36
CA ILE A 1 1.41 11.64 7.69
C ILE A 1 1.40 12.82 6.70
N LYS A 2 2.51 13.54 6.47
CA LYS A 2 2.56 14.72 5.58
C LYS A 2 1.99 14.53 4.16
N TRP A 3 2.13 13.34 3.58
CA TRP A 3 1.58 13.06 2.25
C TRP A 3 0.04 13.11 2.25
N LEU A 4 -0.63 12.55 3.26
CA LEU A 4 -2.09 12.61 3.36
C LEU A 4 -2.60 14.03 3.62
N GLU A 5 -1.84 14.83 4.37
CA GLU A 5 -2.15 16.25 4.59
C GLU A 5 -2.10 17.02 3.27
N GLY A 6 -1.01 16.88 2.49
CA GLY A 6 -0.91 17.50 1.17
C GLY A 6 -2.01 17.02 0.21
N ARG A 7 -2.35 15.72 0.24
CA ARG A 7 -3.50 15.20 -0.51
C ARG A 7 -4.81 15.84 -0.07
N SER A 8 -5.03 16.01 1.23
CA SER A 8 -6.24 16.66 1.73
C SER A 8 -6.37 18.11 1.26
N ASP A 9 -5.25 18.83 1.13
CA ASP A 9 -5.22 20.21 0.65
C ASP A 9 -5.53 20.29 -0.86
N ASP A 10 -5.00 19.35 -1.64
CA ASP A 10 -5.09 19.37 -3.11
C ASP A 10 -6.36 18.71 -3.68
N ASP A 11 -6.89 17.67 -3.01
CA ASP A 11 -7.92 16.80 -3.56
C ASP A 11 -9.33 17.41 -3.54
N GLY A 12 -9.53 18.50 -2.80
CA GLY A 12 -10.81 19.21 -2.72
C GLY A 12 -11.93 18.37 -2.12
N ALA A 13 -11.62 17.45 -1.19
CA ALA A 13 -12.61 16.60 -0.55
C ALA A 13 -13.33 17.28 0.64
N GLU A 14 -12.94 18.52 1.00
CA GLU A 14 -13.63 19.36 1.98
C GLU A 14 -13.82 18.68 3.36
N GLY A 15 -12.83 17.90 3.80
CA GLY A 15 -12.88 17.15 5.07
C GLY A 15 -13.78 15.90 5.05
N LEU A 16 -14.35 15.57 3.89
CA LEU A 16 -15.13 14.37 3.61
C LEU A 16 -14.32 13.39 2.75
N TRP A 17 -14.95 12.32 2.27
CA TRP A 17 -14.35 11.41 1.29
C TRP A 17 -14.87 11.78 -0.09
N ARG A 18 -13.96 12.05 -1.03
CA ARG A 18 -14.33 12.31 -2.41
C ARG A 18 -14.22 11.03 -3.24
N ILE A 19 -15.27 10.73 -4.00
CA ILE A 19 -15.26 9.69 -5.04
C ILE A 19 -15.86 10.33 -6.30
N HIS A 20 -15.07 10.39 -7.36
CA HIS A 20 -15.32 11.17 -8.55
C HIS A 20 -15.58 12.65 -8.19
N ASP A 21 -16.70 13.22 -8.65
CA ASP A 21 -17.09 14.60 -8.35
C ASP A 21 -18.03 14.74 -7.15
N ASN A 22 -18.19 13.67 -6.38
CA ASN A 22 -19.13 13.61 -5.26
C ASN A 22 -18.40 13.47 -3.92
N LEU A 23 -18.95 14.11 -2.90
CA LEU A 23 -18.50 14.03 -1.52
C LEU A 23 -19.45 13.17 -0.69
N TYR A 24 -18.88 12.31 0.14
CA TYR A 24 -19.59 11.35 0.96
C TYR A 24 -19.17 11.46 2.42
N ASP A 25 -20.12 11.29 3.35
CA ASP A 25 -19.83 11.12 4.76
C ASP A 25 -19.86 9.64 5.12
N LEU A 26 -18.66 9.03 5.17
CA LEU A 26 -18.49 7.62 5.48
C LEU A 26 -18.28 7.36 6.99
N THR A 27 -18.44 8.37 7.86
CA THR A 27 -18.13 8.28 9.30
C THR A 27 -18.85 7.09 9.97
N ASN A 28 -20.14 6.92 9.67
CA ASN A 28 -20.94 5.82 10.22
C ASN A 28 -20.65 4.47 9.54
N PHE A 29 -20.02 4.48 8.37
CA PHE A 29 -19.68 3.27 7.63
C PHE A 29 -18.34 2.65 8.05
N ILE A 30 -17.42 3.44 8.61
CA ILE A 30 -16.06 3.04 9.03
C ILE A 30 -16.04 1.67 9.72
N LYS A 31 -16.87 1.51 10.77
CA LYS A 31 -16.88 0.30 11.61
C LYS A 31 -17.41 -0.94 10.89
N THR A 32 -18.20 -0.74 9.83
CA THR A 32 -18.86 -1.81 9.07
C THR A 32 -18.20 -2.07 7.72
N HIS A 33 -17.16 -1.31 7.36
CA HIS A 33 -16.49 -1.45 6.08
C HIS A 33 -15.86 -2.84 5.95
N PRO A 34 -16.26 -3.65 4.95
CA PRO A 34 -15.75 -5.02 4.79
C PRO A 34 -14.24 -5.08 4.59
N GLY A 35 -13.64 -4.05 3.96
CA GLY A 35 -12.20 -3.93 3.74
C GLY A 35 -11.41 -3.48 4.98
N GLY A 36 -12.04 -3.24 6.13
CA GLY A 36 -11.38 -2.76 7.34
C GLY A 36 -11.54 -1.26 7.56
N ARG A 37 -11.49 -0.85 8.84
CA ARG A 37 -11.75 0.53 9.26
C ARG A 37 -10.63 1.48 8.85
N ASP A 38 -9.39 0.97 8.87
CA ASP A 38 -8.19 1.79 8.74
C ASP A 38 -8.17 2.55 7.41
N TRP A 39 -8.64 1.94 6.32
CA TRP A 39 -8.66 2.61 5.00
C TRP A 39 -9.53 3.85 4.96
N ILE A 40 -10.70 3.79 5.59
CA ILE A 40 -11.63 4.92 5.62
C ILE A 40 -11.13 5.97 6.62
N GLU A 41 -10.61 5.55 7.77
CA GLU A 41 -10.04 6.47 8.77
C GLU A 41 -8.82 7.23 8.26
N LEU A 42 -7.89 6.55 7.58
CA LEU A 42 -6.65 7.15 7.06
C LEU A 42 -6.90 8.15 5.93
N THR A 43 -7.95 7.95 5.14
CA THR A 43 -8.22 8.73 3.91
C THR A 43 -9.28 9.81 4.10
N LYS A 44 -9.71 10.07 5.34
CA LYS A 44 -10.65 11.15 5.61
C LYS A 44 -10.06 12.47 5.14
N GLY A 45 -10.82 13.21 4.33
CA GLY A 45 -10.37 14.48 3.77
C GLY A 45 -9.65 14.37 2.42
N THR A 46 -9.51 13.18 1.82
CA THR A 46 -8.83 13.01 0.53
C THR A 46 -9.78 12.53 -0.59
N ASP A 47 -9.31 12.61 -1.83
CA ASP A 47 -9.93 11.92 -2.96
C ASP A 47 -9.48 10.46 -2.96
N ILE A 48 -10.47 9.56 -2.86
CA ILE A 48 -10.27 8.11 -2.81
C ILE A 48 -10.79 7.42 -4.07
N THR A 49 -10.96 8.14 -5.17
CA THR A 49 -11.48 7.60 -6.44
C THR A 49 -10.66 6.43 -6.96
N GLU A 50 -9.33 6.57 -7.05
CA GLU A 50 -8.46 5.49 -7.54
C GLU A 50 -8.52 4.26 -6.64
N ALA A 51 -8.51 4.46 -5.32
CA ALA A 51 -8.64 3.39 -4.35
C ALA A 51 -10.01 2.69 -4.45
N PHE A 52 -11.08 3.48 -4.59
CA PHE A 52 -12.44 2.96 -4.75
C PHE A 52 -12.57 2.11 -6.02
N GLU A 53 -12.15 2.63 -7.17
CA GLU A 53 -12.30 1.97 -8.47
C GLU A 53 -11.46 0.69 -8.58
N SER A 54 -10.28 0.66 -7.94
CA SER A 54 -9.36 -0.48 -8.00
C SER A 54 -9.69 -1.62 -7.03
N HIS A 55 -10.24 -1.32 -5.85
CA HIS A 55 -10.45 -2.33 -4.82
C HIS A 55 -11.87 -2.93 -4.84
N HIS A 56 -12.84 -2.26 -5.45
CA HIS A 56 -14.21 -2.75 -5.54
C HIS A 56 -14.49 -3.32 -6.92
N LEU A 57 -14.35 -4.64 -7.09
CA LEU A 57 -14.53 -5.28 -8.40
C LEU A 57 -16.00 -5.41 -8.85
N SER A 58 -16.95 -5.38 -7.91
CA SER A 58 -18.39 -5.49 -8.17
C SER A 58 -19.14 -4.21 -7.83
N ASP A 59 -20.29 -4.00 -8.45
CA ASP A 59 -21.15 -2.81 -8.29
C ASP A 59 -21.79 -2.63 -6.89
N LYS A 60 -21.51 -3.53 -5.94
CA LYS A 60 -22.07 -3.49 -4.57
C LYS A 60 -21.68 -2.22 -3.82
N ALA A 61 -20.45 -1.73 -4.04
CA ALA A 61 -19.97 -0.54 -3.36
C ALA A 61 -20.68 0.70 -3.91
N GLU A 62 -20.81 0.79 -5.23
CA GLU A 62 -21.50 1.84 -5.97
C GLU A 62 -22.98 1.92 -5.57
N GLN A 63 -23.65 0.79 -5.41
CA GLN A 63 -25.05 0.73 -4.95
C GLN A 63 -25.23 1.22 -3.51
N LEU A 64 -24.19 1.14 -2.67
CA LEU A 64 -24.24 1.57 -1.28
C LEU A 64 -23.95 3.08 -1.12
N LEU A 65 -23.16 3.66 -2.01
CA LEU A 65 -22.71 5.06 -1.95
C LEU A 65 -23.84 6.11 -1.81
N PRO A 66 -25.01 5.99 -2.49
CA PRO A 66 -26.08 6.99 -2.37
C PRO A 66 -26.54 7.26 -0.95
N LYS A 67 -26.43 6.27 -0.04
CA LYS A 67 -26.78 6.43 1.38
C LYS A 67 -25.89 7.44 2.11
N TYR A 68 -24.66 7.64 1.66
CA TYR A 68 -23.66 8.47 2.31
C TYR A 68 -23.38 9.77 1.54
N TYR A 69 -24.06 9.98 0.42
CA TYR A 69 -23.85 11.16 -0.42
C TYR A 69 -24.25 12.44 0.33
N VAL A 70 -23.39 13.46 0.23
CA VAL A 70 -23.63 14.78 0.83
C VAL A 70 -23.90 15.81 -0.26
N ARG A 71 -22.96 16.01 -1.19
CA ARG A 71 -23.03 16.99 -2.28
C ARG A 71 -21.94 16.74 -3.32
N LYS A 72 -21.96 17.49 -4.42
CA LYS A 72 -20.83 17.57 -5.35
C LYS A 72 -19.67 18.38 -4.77
N ALA A 73 -18.45 18.00 -5.13
CA ALA A 73 -17.24 18.76 -4.81
C ALA A 73 -17.25 20.11 -5.55
N ARG A 74 -16.71 21.15 -4.90
CA ARG A 74 -16.66 22.51 -5.49
C ARG A 74 -15.60 22.64 -6.58
N THR A 75 -14.51 21.89 -6.47
CA THR A 75 -13.38 21.95 -7.40
C THR A 75 -13.38 20.75 -8.34
N LYS A 76 -12.77 20.92 -9.51
CA LYS A 76 -12.47 19.79 -10.40
C LYS A 76 -11.43 18.87 -9.77
N ARG A 77 -11.44 17.60 -10.15
CA ARG A 77 -10.39 16.65 -9.76
C ARG A 77 -9.04 17.06 -10.33
N ASN A 78 -7.98 16.76 -9.58
CA ASN A 78 -6.58 17.04 -9.88
C ASN A 78 -5.85 15.86 -10.59
N PHE A 79 -6.55 14.75 -10.86
CA PHE A 79 -5.99 13.56 -11.51
C PHE A 79 -6.56 13.31 -12.92
N PRO A 80 -5.76 12.77 -13.85
CA PRO A 80 -6.15 12.58 -15.25
C PRO A 80 -7.05 11.35 -15.48
N TRP A 81 -7.19 10.46 -14.50
CA TRP A 81 -7.97 9.24 -14.68
C TRP A 81 -9.47 9.51 -14.59
N THR A 82 -10.15 9.21 -15.68
CA THR A 82 -11.57 9.53 -15.84
C THR A 82 -12.52 8.42 -15.42
N PHE A 83 -12.06 7.17 -15.46
CA PHE A 83 -12.87 5.97 -15.16
C PHE A 83 -14.22 5.93 -15.89
N HIS A 84 -14.27 6.44 -17.13
CA HIS A 84 -15.48 6.36 -17.96
C HIS A 84 -15.96 4.92 -18.12
N GLU A 85 -17.27 4.71 -18.08
CA GLU A 85 -17.87 3.37 -18.13
C GLU A 85 -17.55 2.60 -19.43
N ASP A 86 -17.44 3.30 -20.55
CA ASP A 86 -17.03 2.79 -21.86
C ASP A 86 -15.51 2.86 -22.08
N GLY A 87 -14.75 3.40 -21.13
CA GLY A 87 -13.30 3.53 -21.19
C GLY A 87 -12.54 2.21 -20.99
N PHE A 88 -11.22 2.27 -21.21
CA PHE A 88 -10.33 1.11 -21.10
C PHE A 88 -10.39 0.45 -19.72
N TYR A 89 -10.24 1.22 -18.64
CA TYR A 89 -10.15 0.67 -17.28
C TYR A 89 -11.41 -0.10 -16.87
N LYS A 90 -12.60 0.50 -17.03
CA LYS A 90 -13.87 -0.15 -16.67
C LYS A 90 -14.16 -1.35 -17.57
N SER A 91 -13.80 -1.28 -18.85
CA SER A 91 -13.88 -2.43 -19.76
C SER A 91 -12.97 -3.59 -19.35
N LEU A 92 -11.71 -3.31 -19.01
CA LEU A 92 -10.76 -4.29 -18.51
C LEU A 92 -11.26 -4.92 -17.20
N LYS A 93 -11.72 -4.10 -16.25
CA LYS A 93 -12.29 -4.54 -14.97
C LYS A 93 -13.44 -5.53 -15.18
N ARG A 94 -14.42 -5.21 -16.03
CA ARG A 94 -15.55 -6.11 -16.35
C ARG A 94 -15.09 -7.44 -16.96
N ASN A 95 -14.08 -7.41 -17.83
CA ASN A 95 -13.55 -8.64 -18.44
C ASN A 95 -12.82 -9.50 -17.41
N ILE A 96 -12.00 -8.88 -16.54
CA ILE A 96 -11.28 -9.58 -15.47
C ILE A 96 -12.24 -10.23 -14.49
N VAL A 97 -13.32 -9.54 -14.09
CA VAL A 97 -14.30 -10.11 -13.15
C VAL A 97 -14.91 -11.41 -13.67
N LYS A 98 -15.24 -11.48 -14.96
CA LYS A 98 -15.75 -12.70 -15.60
C LYS A 98 -14.75 -13.85 -15.58
N GLU A 99 -13.47 -13.54 -15.77
CA GLU A 99 -12.42 -14.57 -15.73
C GLU A 99 -12.06 -14.99 -14.30
N LEU A 100 -12.15 -14.08 -13.32
CA LEU A 100 -11.91 -14.39 -11.90
C LEU A 100 -12.85 -15.48 -11.38
N GLU A 101 -14.10 -15.51 -11.84
CA GLU A 101 -15.08 -16.55 -11.49
C GLU A 101 -14.66 -17.95 -11.95
N ARG A 102 -13.82 -18.06 -12.98
CA ARG A 102 -13.34 -19.33 -13.54
C ARG A 102 -12.07 -19.84 -12.89
N LEU A 103 -11.37 -19.01 -12.12
CA LEU A 103 -10.08 -19.37 -11.56
C LEU A 103 -10.25 -20.33 -10.38
N PRO A 104 -9.35 -21.33 -10.25
CA PRO A 104 -9.39 -22.26 -9.14
C PRO A 104 -9.12 -21.52 -7.83
N GLN A 105 -9.95 -21.77 -6.83
CA GLN A 105 -9.75 -21.23 -5.48
C GLN A 105 -8.49 -21.82 -4.87
N LYS A 106 -7.57 -20.96 -4.43
CA LYS A 106 -6.34 -21.36 -3.73
C LYS A 106 -6.52 -21.22 -2.22
N SER A 107 -5.89 -22.13 -1.47
CA SER A 107 -5.99 -22.14 -0.01
C SER A 107 -5.28 -20.93 0.61
N ILE A 108 -6.07 -20.05 1.22
CA ILE A 108 -5.59 -18.92 2.04
C ILE A 108 -4.90 -19.43 3.32
N THR A 109 -5.35 -20.58 3.85
CA THR A 109 -4.81 -21.17 5.09
C THR A 109 -3.33 -21.54 4.95
N LYS A 110 -2.91 -22.06 3.79
CA LYS A 110 -1.51 -22.41 3.55
C LYS A 110 -0.59 -21.20 3.71
N SER A 111 -0.96 -20.05 3.13
CA SER A 111 -0.19 -18.81 3.25
C SER A 111 -0.15 -18.29 4.69
N LYS A 112 -1.26 -18.39 5.43
CA LYS A 112 -1.32 -18.01 6.86
C LYS A 112 -0.38 -18.86 7.71
N VAL A 113 -0.46 -20.20 7.57
CA VAL A 113 0.40 -21.13 8.31
C VAL A 113 1.87 -20.89 7.97
N LEU A 114 2.21 -20.69 6.69
CA LEU A 114 3.59 -20.38 6.30
C LEU A 114 4.09 -19.08 6.93
N THR A 115 3.27 -18.02 6.92
CA THR A 115 3.62 -16.73 7.52
C THR A 115 3.85 -16.87 9.03
N ASP A 116 2.94 -17.54 9.74
CA ASP A 116 3.05 -17.73 11.19
C ASP A 116 4.23 -18.64 11.55
N SER A 117 4.51 -19.67 10.75
CA SER A 117 5.70 -20.51 10.92
C SER A 117 6.99 -19.71 10.76
N LEU A 118 7.08 -18.84 9.74
CA LEU A 118 8.24 -17.96 9.57
C LEU A 118 8.48 -17.06 10.78
N MET A 119 7.40 -16.54 11.37
CA MET A 119 7.46 -15.75 12.62
C MET A 119 8.01 -16.56 13.79
N VAL A 120 7.50 -17.79 13.99
CA VAL A 120 7.99 -18.69 15.06
C VAL A 120 9.46 -19.07 14.84
N PHE A 121 9.87 -19.39 13.60
CA PHE A 121 11.26 -19.71 13.28
C PHE A 121 12.19 -18.53 13.48
N TYR A 122 11.80 -17.33 13.06
CA TYR A 122 12.55 -16.10 13.30
C TYR A 122 12.83 -15.91 14.80
N PHE A 123 11.79 -15.92 15.65
CA PHE A 123 11.97 -15.73 17.09
C PHE A 123 12.80 -16.85 17.75
N SER A 124 12.57 -18.09 17.34
CA SER A 124 13.32 -19.23 17.90
C SER A 124 14.81 -19.13 17.55
N LEU A 125 15.15 -18.87 16.29
CA LEU A 125 16.53 -18.71 15.84
C LEU A 125 17.21 -17.48 16.45
N PHE A 126 16.47 -16.37 16.60
CA PHE A 126 16.95 -15.19 17.30
C PHE A 126 17.34 -15.51 18.74
N LEU A 127 16.45 -16.14 19.51
CA LEU A 127 16.72 -16.49 20.91
C LEU A 127 17.88 -17.49 21.05
N ILE A 128 17.95 -18.50 20.17
CA ILE A 128 19.06 -19.45 20.11
C ILE A 128 20.37 -18.73 19.78
N SER A 129 20.36 -17.80 18.81
CA SER A 129 21.52 -17.01 18.44
C SER A 129 22.05 -16.20 19.62
N VAL A 130 21.17 -15.55 20.38
CA VAL A 130 21.54 -14.77 21.57
C VAL A 130 22.08 -15.68 22.68
N TYR A 131 21.39 -16.78 22.98
CA TYR A 131 21.77 -17.69 24.08
C TYR A 131 23.11 -18.38 23.83
N PHE A 132 23.30 -18.93 22.64
CA PHE A 132 24.54 -19.63 22.26
C PHE A 132 25.60 -18.71 21.66
N LYS A 133 25.31 -17.41 21.51
CA LYS A 133 26.17 -16.44 20.80
C LYS A 133 26.56 -16.92 19.40
N SER A 134 25.62 -17.58 18.71
CA SER A 134 25.85 -18.21 17.41
C SER A 134 25.58 -17.24 16.26
N PHE A 135 26.63 -16.90 15.52
CA PHE A 135 26.53 -16.05 14.33
C PHE A 135 25.73 -16.71 13.21
N LEU A 136 25.88 -18.03 13.02
CA LEU A 136 25.12 -18.78 12.01
C LEU A 136 23.61 -18.73 12.30
N CYS A 137 23.19 -18.94 13.55
CA CYS A 137 21.79 -18.81 13.94
C CYS A 137 21.29 -17.37 13.73
N GLY A 138 22.15 -16.37 13.94
CA GLY A 138 21.84 -14.97 13.67
C GLY A 138 21.58 -14.71 12.19
N ILE A 139 22.42 -15.22 11.29
CA ILE A 139 22.21 -15.14 9.83
C ILE A 139 20.89 -15.81 9.44
N LEU A 140 20.64 -17.04 9.91
CA LEU A 140 19.41 -17.77 9.60
C LEU A 140 18.16 -17.04 10.12
N SER A 141 18.25 -16.46 11.32
CA SER A 141 17.20 -15.60 11.88
C SER A 141 16.93 -14.39 10.98
N GLY A 142 17.98 -13.71 10.50
CA GLY A 142 17.84 -12.58 9.58
C GLY A 142 17.19 -12.97 8.24
N LEU A 143 17.55 -14.13 7.69
CA LEU A 143 16.90 -14.67 6.48
C LEU A 143 15.42 -14.96 6.71
N CYS A 144 15.07 -15.59 7.84
CA CYS A 144 13.67 -15.80 8.21
C CYS A 144 12.90 -14.48 8.35
N LEU A 145 13.50 -13.45 8.96
CA LEU A 145 12.90 -12.13 9.07
C LEU A 145 12.67 -11.48 7.70
N GLY A 146 13.64 -11.57 6.77
CA GLY A 146 13.47 -11.06 5.41
C GLY A 146 12.30 -11.73 4.67
N LEU A 147 12.22 -13.06 4.74
CA LEU A 147 11.10 -13.82 4.15
C LEU A 147 9.76 -13.49 4.83
N LEU A 148 9.75 -13.37 6.16
CA LEU A 148 8.58 -12.99 6.93
C LEU A 148 8.08 -11.59 6.52
N THR A 149 8.99 -10.65 6.31
CA THR A 149 8.68 -9.28 5.88
C THR A 149 7.93 -9.29 4.54
N VAL A 150 8.44 -10.04 3.56
CA VAL A 150 7.78 -10.22 2.25
C VAL A 150 6.42 -10.91 2.39
N ALA A 151 6.30 -11.92 3.26
CA ALA A 151 5.02 -12.59 3.49
C ALA A 151 3.99 -11.67 4.21
N ALA A 152 4.46 -10.87 5.17
CA ALA A 152 3.64 -9.93 5.94
C ALA A 152 3.10 -8.78 5.09
N HIS A 153 3.86 -8.36 4.07
CA HIS A 153 3.47 -7.33 3.11
C HIS A 153 2.10 -7.60 2.46
N ASN A 154 1.80 -8.85 2.13
CA ASN A 154 0.53 -9.22 1.51
C ASN A 154 -0.71 -8.86 2.39
N TYR A 155 -0.54 -8.73 3.70
CA TYR A 155 -1.64 -8.35 4.61
C TYR A 155 -1.92 -6.84 4.61
N PHE A 156 -1.09 -6.03 3.94
CA PHE A 156 -1.42 -4.63 3.65
C PHE A 156 -2.49 -4.48 2.59
N HIS A 157 -2.71 -5.45 1.71
CA HIS A 157 -3.73 -5.37 0.65
C HIS A 157 -5.07 -6.01 1.05
N GLN A 158 -5.16 -6.52 2.28
CA GLN A 158 -6.34 -7.21 2.80
C GLN A 158 -7.09 -6.34 3.82
N LYS A 159 -8.25 -6.85 4.25
CA LYS A 159 -8.91 -6.38 5.47
C LYS A 159 -7.91 -6.30 6.63
N ASP A 160 -8.12 -5.35 7.54
CA ASP A 160 -7.36 -5.24 8.79
C ASP A 160 -7.09 -6.59 9.42
N ASN A 161 -5.79 -6.90 9.48
CA ASN A 161 -5.27 -8.20 9.87
C ASN A 161 -3.99 -7.98 10.68
N PHE A 162 -3.93 -8.61 11.85
CA PHE A 162 -2.80 -8.44 12.77
C PHE A 162 -1.46 -8.92 12.17
N ARG A 163 -1.46 -9.83 11.19
CA ARG A 163 -0.23 -10.33 10.56
C ARG A 163 0.54 -9.25 9.81
N ARG A 164 -0.09 -8.12 9.47
CA ARG A 164 0.61 -6.96 8.93
C ARG A 164 1.67 -6.43 9.91
N PHE A 165 1.47 -6.59 11.22
CA PHE A 165 2.40 -6.12 12.24
C PHE A 165 3.66 -6.99 12.34
N TYR A 166 3.70 -8.18 11.72
CA TYR A 166 4.95 -8.91 11.57
C TYR A 166 5.98 -8.13 10.73
N PHE A 167 5.50 -7.27 9.82
CA PHE A 167 6.34 -6.38 9.04
C PHE A 167 7.14 -5.41 9.92
N ASP A 168 6.61 -5.03 11.10
CA ASP A 168 7.24 -4.04 11.97
C ASP A 168 8.58 -4.53 12.56
N PHE A 169 8.81 -5.85 12.62
CA PHE A 169 10.11 -6.43 13.02
C PHE A 169 11.24 -6.13 12.02
N SER A 170 10.91 -5.72 10.80
CA SER A 170 11.88 -5.26 9.80
C SER A 170 12.31 -3.80 9.99
N MET A 171 11.86 -3.15 11.08
CA MET A 171 12.04 -1.72 11.36
C MET A 171 11.24 -0.79 10.44
N MET A 172 10.40 -1.34 9.56
CA MET A 172 9.48 -0.58 8.71
C MET A 172 8.07 -0.55 9.33
N CYS A 173 7.48 0.63 9.46
CA CYS A 173 6.16 0.78 10.09
C CYS A 173 5.02 0.36 9.16
N SER A 174 4.23 -0.62 9.57
CA SER A 174 3.02 -1.10 8.89
C SER A 174 2.01 -0.02 8.55
N ARG A 175 1.82 0.98 9.43
CA ARG A 175 0.91 2.11 9.16
C ARG A 175 1.43 3.00 8.04
N GLU A 176 2.69 3.41 8.11
CA GLU A 176 3.28 4.25 7.07
C GLU A 176 3.39 3.49 5.75
N TRP A 177 3.65 2.17 5.78
CA TRP A 177 3.69 1.34 4.57
C TRP A 177 2.32 1.26 3.88
N ARG A 178 1.21 1.24 4.64
CA ARG A 178 -0.12 1.37 4.03
C ARG A 178 -0.32 2.71 3.32
N ILE A 179 0.31 3.78 3.81
CA ILE A 179 0.23 5.11 3.18
C ILE A 179 1.15 5.18 1.97
N SER A 180 2.46 4.93 2.14
CA SER A 180 3.45 5.05 1.06
C SER A 180 3.22 4.02 -0.03
N HIS A 181 2.98 2.77 0.34
CA HIS A 181 2.99 1.68 -0.63
C HIS A 181 1.61 1.42 -1.20
N VAL A 182 0.58 1.33 -0.34
CA VAL A 182 -0.78 0.99 -0.80
C VAL A 182 -1.52 2.21 -1.33
N LEU A 183 -1.64 3.27 -0.53
CA LEU A 183 -2.40 4.46 -0.93
C LEU A 183 -1.65 5.35 -1.93
N SER A 184 -0.33 5.41 -1.87
CA SER A 184 0.47 6.23 -2.78
C SER A 184 1.02 5.42 -3.96
N HIS A 185 1.97 4.50 -3.73
CA HIS A 185 2.64 3.78 -4.81
C HIS A 185 1.69 2.96 -5.68
N HIS A 186 0.82 2.10 -5.13
CA HIS A 186 -0.07 1.29 -5.97
C HIS A 186 -1.15 2.08 -6.71
N MET A 187 -1.59 3.22 -6.18
CA MET A 187 -2.62 4.05 -6.82
C MET A 187 -2.04 5.01 -7.85
N TYR A 188 -0.80 5.46 -7.64
CA TYR A 188 -0.16 6.52 -8.42
C TYR A 188 1.21 6.08 -8.97
N THR A 189 1.41 4.77 -9.20
CA THR A 189 2.70 4.14 -9.48
C THR A 189 3.50 4.88 -10.54
N ASN A 190 4.75 5.23 -10.22
CA ASN A 190 5.67 5.90 -11.14
C ASN A 190 5.14 7.24 -11.70
N THR A 191 4.26 7.92 -10.96
CA THR A 191 3.85 9.29 -11.24
C THR A 191 4.47 10.26 -10.23
N ILE A 192 4.30 11.56 -10.45
CA ILE A 192 4.75 12.61 -9.51
C ILE A 192 4.03 12.55 -8.15
N SER A 193 2.88 11.87 -8.06
CA SER A 193 2.12 11.71 -6.82
C SER A 193 2.50 10.44 -6.04
N ASP A 194 3.41 9.64 -6.59
CA ASP A 194 4.01 8.47 -5.94
C ASP A 194 5.07 8.90 -4.92
N LEU A 195 4.76 8.76 -3.64
CA LEU A 195 5.64 9.10 -2.52
C LEU A 195 6.94 8.28 -2.57
N GLU A 196 6.88 7.02 -3.03
CA GLU A 196 8.05 6.14 -3.04
C GLU A 196 9.07 6.57 -4.08
N VAL A 197 8.62 7.13 -5.20
CA VAL A 197 9.51 7.71 -6.23
C VAL A 197 10.31 8.89 -5.65
N SER A 198 9.67 9.80 -4.93
CA SER A 198 10.37 10.94 -4.32
C SER A 198 11.28 10.52 -3.16
N THR A 199 10.95 9.43 -2.47
CA THR A 199 11.70 8.98 -1.27
C THR A 199 13.10 8.48 -1.59
N VAL A 200 13.31 8.00 -2.81
CA VAL A 200 14.59 7.43 -3.25
C VAL A 200 15.45 8.39 -4.05
N GLU A 201 14.95 9.58 -4.36
CA GLU A 201 15.75 10.61 -5.00
C GLU A 201 16.81 11.19 -4.04
N PRO A 202 17.99 11.60 -4.55
CA PRO A 202 18.42 11.56 -5.95
C PRO A 202 19.07 10.22 -6.36
N PHE A 203 19.10 9.22 -5.48
CA PHE A 203 19.82 7.96 -5.72
C PHE A 203 19.21 7.13 -6.85
N PHE A 204 17.88 7.11 -6.95
CA PHE A 204 17.17 6.54 -8.10
C PHE A 204 16.24 7.61 -8.68
N GLN A 205 16.28 7.78 -10.00
CA GLN A 205 15.36 8.66 -10.71
C GLN A 205 14.48 7.76 -11.57
N TYR A 206 13.26 7.47 -11.12
CA TYR A 206 12.35 6.57 -11.86
C TYR A 206 11.57 7.29 -12.95
N LEU A 207 11.22 8.55 -12.74
CA LEU A 207 10.49 9.35 -13.72
C LEU A 207 11.28 9.51 -15.02
N PRO A 208 10.58 9.64 -16.16
CA PRO A 208 11.22 9.95 -17.44
C PRO A 208 11.84 11.35 -17.37
N GLY A 209 13.05 11.49 -17.94
CA GLY A 209 13.78 12.75 -17.93
C GLY A 209 15.26 12.55 -18.25
N GLU A 210 16.00 13.65 -18.26
CA GLU A 210 17.45 13.61 -18.38
C GLU A 210 18.07 13.08 -17.08
N LYS A 211 18.74 11.93 -17.17
CA LYS A 211 19.41 11.28 -16.03
C LYS A 211 20.91 11.34 -16.22
N THR A 212 21.64 11.56 -15.13
CA THR A 212 23.10 11.56 -15.12
C THR A 212 23.66 10.18 -15.44
N PHE A 213 24.92 10.11 -15.88
CA PHE A 213 25.62 8.85 -16.11
C PHE A 213 25.58 7.94 -14.86
N MET A 214 25.76 8.54 -13.67
CA MET A 214 25.74 7.82 -12.39
C MET A 214 24.41 7.10 -12.16
N VAL A 215 23.29 7.79 -12.31
CA VAL A 215 21.96 7.18 -12.08
C VAL A 215 21.62 6.16 -13.17
N LYS A 216 22.04 6.37 -14.42
CA LYS A 216 21.75 5.43 -15.52
C LYS A 216 22.49 4.11 -15.40
N TYR A 217 23.78 4.16 -15.10
CA TYR A 217 24.65 3.00 -15.24
C TYR A 217 25.28 2.52 -13.93
N VAL A 218 25.54 3.43 -12.98
CA VAL A 218 26.21 3.08 -11.71
C VAL A 218 25.21 2.70 -10.61
N SER A 219 23.94 3.08 -10.76
CA SER A 219 22.87 2.73 -9.81
C SER A 219 22.66 1.25 -9.59
N TRP A 220 22.97 0.40 -10.58
CA TRP A 220 22.94 -1.05 -10.45
C TRP A 220 23.99 -1.58 -9.46
N ILE A 221 25.08 -0.84 -9.27
CA ILE A 221 26.20 -1.20 -8.39
C ILE A 221 25.92 -0.74 -6.96
N TYR A 222 25.57 0.53 -6.76
CA TYR A 222 25.27 1.05 -5.42
C TYR A 222 23.87 0.70 -4.93
N GLY A 223 22.98 0.27 -5.83
CA GLY A 223 21.57 0.09 -5.55
C GLY A 223 21.27 -0.87 -4.39
N PRO A 224 21.87 -2.07 -4.35
CA PRO A 224 21.69 -2.99 -3.22
C PRO A 224 22.08 -2.37 -1.87
N LEU A 225 23.15 -1.56 -1.83
CA LEU A 225 23.59 -0.88 -0.61
C LEU A 225 22.61 0.22 -0.21
N VAL A 226 22.14 1.03 -1.16
CA VAL A 226 21.14 2.06 -0.90
C VAL A 226 19.86 1.44 -0.36
N TYR A 227 19.35 0.37 -0.98
CA TYR A 227 18.15 -0.32 -0.49
C TYR A 227 18.32 -0.94 0.90
N ALA A 228 19.49 -1.55 1.17
CA ALA A 228 19.78 -2.12 2.49
C ALA A 228 19.77 -1.06 3.60
N LEU A 229 20.17 0.18 3.29
CA LEU A 229 20.25 1.28 4.25
C LEU A 229 18.98 2.16 4.29
N LEU A 230 18.24 2.25 3.18
CA LEU A 230 17.07 3.12 3.04
C LEU A 230 16.02 2.84 4.12
N PHE A 231 15.73 1.56 4.35
CA PHE A 231 14.74 1.11 5.32
C PHE A 231 15.20 1.23 6.78
N ILE A 232 16.51 1.27 7.02
CA ILE A 232 17.06 1.61 8.34
C ILE A 232 16.90 3.12 8.58
N GLY A 233 17.15 3.94 7.56
CA GLY A 233 17.01 5.38 7.62
C GLY A 233 15.58 5.86 7.89
N SER A 234 14.55 5.12 7.43
CA SER A 234 13.16 5.47 7.72
C SER A 234 12.80 5.34 9.21
N TYR A 235 13.45 4.43 9.94
CA TYR A 235 13.29 4.27 11.38
C TYR A 235 13.97 5.39 12.19
N LEU A 236 15.11 5.90 11.70
CA LEU A 236 15.87 6.97 12.35
C LEU A 236 15.22 8.36 12.20
N LYS A 237 14.21 8.52 11.33
CA LYS A 237 13.47 9.77 11.11
C LYS A 237 12.36 10.04 12.15
N THR A 238 12.47 9.43 13.33
CA THR A 238 11.56 9.67 14.45
C THR A 238 11.81 11.04 15.10
#